data_AF-A0A8X6GAI6-F1
#
_entry.id   AF-A0A8X6GAI6-F1
#
_cell.length_a   1.000
_cell.length_b   1.000
_cell.length_c   1.000
_cell.angle_alpha   90.00
_cell.angle_beta   90.00
_cell.angle_gamma   90.00
#
_symmetry.space_group_name_H-M   'P 1'
#
loop_
_entity.id
_entity.type
_entity.pdbx_description
1 polymer ?
#
loop_
_entity_poly.entity_id
_entity_poly.type
_entity_poly.pdbx_seq_one_letter_code
_entity_poly.pdbx_strand_id
1 'polypeptide(L)'
;MHTDSDMLSCKIQLNIEPDKTVTKRSVLAVAHRVFDPIGFTAPVMLIPKLILKETWVLKLKWDEILPDGLIRKFKMWYQQLNALEIKLPRWLNISATDVSLS
;
A
#
# COMPACT_ATOMS: atom_id res chain seq x y z
N MET A 1 3.90 34.76 -14.12
CA MET A 1 4.19 33.97 -12.91
C MET A 1 3.69 32.56 -13.18
N HIS A 2 4.61 31.62 -13.37
CA HIS A 2 4.28 30.22 -13.67
C HIS A 2 4.00 29.55 -12.32
N THR A 3 2.74 29.24 -12.03
CA THR A 3 2.41 28.43 -10.86
C THR A 3 2.82 27.00 -11.21
N ASP A 4 4.07 26.66 -10.91
CA ASP A 4 4.55 25.28 -11.00
C ASP A 4 3.65 24.44 -10.07
N SER A 5 2.77 23.65 -10.67
CA SER A 5 1.78 22.83 -9.98
C SER A 5 2.52 21.74 -9.21
N ASP A 6 2.91 22.03 -7.98
CA ASP A 6 3.72 21.12 -7.20
C ASP A 6 2.87 19.96 -6.67
N MET A 7 3.10 18.77 -7.22
CA MET A 7 2.36 17.55 -6.94
C MET A 7 3.17 16.62 -6.04
N LEU A 8 2.54 16.08 -5.00
CA LEU A 8 3.05 14.88 -4.34
C LEU A 8 2.66 13.66 -5.17
N SER A 9 3.66 12.88 -5.55
CA SER A 9 3.46 11.62 -6.28
C SER A 9 4.04 10.47 -5.46
N CYS A 10 3.27 9.40 -5.29
CA CYS A 10 3.76 8.15 -4.70
C CYS A 10 3.86 7.11 -5.80
N LYS A 11 5.09 6.75 -6.21
CA LYS A 11 5.35 5.64 -7.13
C LYS A 11 5.97 4.50 -6.34
N ILE A 12 5.16 3.47 -6.10
CA ILE A 12 5.56 2.32 -5.30
C ILE A 12 6.23 1.30 -6.23
N GLN A 13 7.54 1.40 -6.38
CA GLN A 13 8.31 0.43 -7.15
C GLN A 13 8.63 -0.76 -6.25
N LEU A 14 7.92 -1.85 -6.46
CA LEU A 14 8.20 -3.10 -5.77
C LEU A 14 8.82 -4.09 -6.76
N ASN A 15 10.01 -4.57 -6.42
CA ASN A 15 10.71 -5.61 -7.16
C ASN A 15 10.71 -6.90 -6.31
N ILE A 16 9.55 -7.55 -6.20
CA ILE A 16 9.46 -8.92 -5.69
C ILE A 16 9.42 -9.84 -6.90
N GLU A 17 10.36 -10.77 -6.97
CA GLU A 17 10.33 -11.81 -7.99
C GLU A 17 9.08 -12.67 -7.79
N PRO A 18 8.25 -12.87 -8.83
CA PRO A 18 6.96 -13.57 -8.72
C PRO A 18 7.07 -15.05 -8.28
N ASP A 19 8.29 -15.61 -8.37
CA ASP A 19 8.68 -16.97 -7.97
C ASP A 19 9.36 -17.07 -6.60
N LYS A 20 9.62 -15.96 -5.91
CA LYS A 20 10.11 -16.03 -4.53
C LYS A 20 9.00 -16.54 -3.62
N THR A 21 9.32 -17.54 -2.81
CA THR A 21 8.47 -18.06 -1.75
C THR A 21 7.94 -16.90 -0.91
N VAL A 22 6.63 -16.70 -0.91
CA VAL A 22 6.00 -15.64 -0.10
C VAL A 22 5.95 -16.13 1.34
N THR A 23 6.73 -15.48 2.19
CA THR A 23 6.81 -15.76 3.62
C THR A 23 6.19 -14.64 4.43
N LYS A 24 5.93 -14.89 5.71
CA LYS A 24 5.43 -13.85 6.63
C LYS A 24 6.38 -12.65 6.67
N ARG A 25 7.69 -12.89 6.65
CA ARG A 25 8.72 -11.85 6.59
C ARG A 25 8.64 -11.06 5.29
N SER A 26 8.43 -11.71 4.14
CA SER A 26 8.34 -11.00 2.87
C SER A 26 7.09 -10.10 2.80
N VAL A 27 5.93 -10.57 3.28
CA VAL A 27 4.71 -9.76 3.34
C VAL A 27 4.94 -8.50 4.19
N LEU A 28 5.56 -8.64 5.36
CA LEU A 28 5.87 -7.52 6.23
C LEU A 28 6.84 -6.55 5.56
N ALA A 29 7.94 -7.04 5.00
CA ALA A 29 8.94 -6.21 4.34
C ALA A 29 8.33 -5.36 3.21
N VAL A 30 7.39 -5.93 2.47
CA VAL A 30 6.71 -5.25 1.36
C VAL A 30 5.69 -4.26 1.87
N ALA A 31 4.91 -4.62 2.89
CA ALA A 31 4.01 -3.68 3.55
C ALA A 31 4.78 -2.45 4.08
N HIS A 32 5.96 -2.64 4.67
CA HIS A 32 6.79 -1.54 5.14
C HIS A 32 7.41 -0.67 4.04
N ARG A 33 7.60 -1.21 2.82
CA ARG A 33 8.05 -0.42 1.66
C ARG A 33 7.00 0.56 1.17
N VAL A 34 5.73 0.30 1.45
CA VAL A 34 4.65 1.27 1.30
C VAL A 34 4.76 2.26 2.47
N PHE A 35 5.84 3.04 2.47
CA PHE A 35 6.05 4.08 3.46
C PHE A 35 5.14 5.26 3.17
N ASP A 36 4.46 5.73 4.19
CA ASP A 36 3.40 6.70 4.07
C ASP A 36 3.57 7.83 5.09
N PRO A 37 4.28 8.90 4.72
CA PRO A 37 4.52 9.99 5.65
C PRO A 37 3.23 10.76 6.03
N ILE A 38 2.16 10.65 5.24
CA ILE A 38 0.92 11.46 5.39
C ILE A 38 -0.33 10.60 5.67
N GLY A 39 -0.25 9.27 5.52
CA GLY A 39 -1.38 8.36 5.72
C GLY A 39 -2.24 8.13 4.48
N PHE A 40 -1.81 8.58 3.30
CA PHE A 40 -2.58 8.49 2.06
C PHE A 40 -2.71 7.05 1.52
N THR A 41 -1.72 6.20 1.74
CA THR A 41 -1.73 4.78 1.38
C THR A 41 -2.43 3.90 2.43
N ALA A 42 -2.94 4.47 3.52
CA ALA A 42 -3.67 3.73 4.55
C ALA A 42 -4.78 2.80 4.02
N PRO A 43 -5.60 3.18 3.00
CA PRO A 43 -6.64 2.30 2.47
C PRO A 43 -6.08 1.03 1.82
N VAL A 44 -4.95 1.14 1.11
CA VAL A 44 -4.30 -0.02 0.47
C VAL A 44 -3.53 -0.87 1.47
N MET A 45 -3.16 -0.32 2.62
CA MET A 45 -2.44 -1.04 3.68
C MET A 45 -3.31 -1.99 4.51
N LEU A 46 -4.63 -2.03 4.30
CA LEU A 46 -5.53 -2.92 5.03
C LEU A 46 -5.28 -4.40 4.70
N ILE A 47 -5.16 -4.74 3.42
CA ILE A 47 -4.98 -6.13 2.96
C ILE A 47 -3.70 -6.79 3.50
N PRO A 48 -2.50 -6.18 3.41
CA PRO A 48 -1.29 -6.78 3.97
C PRO A 48 -1.38 -6.95 5.49
N LYS A 49 -2.04 -6.02 6.21
CA LYS A 49 -2.29 -6.16 7.66
C LYS A 49 -3.21 -7.34 7.99
N LEU A 50 -4.25 -7.56 7.18
CA LEU A 50 -5.14 -8.72 7.32
C LEU A 50 -4.38 -10.03 7.07
N ILE A 51 -3.55 -10.09 6.03
CA ILE A 51 -2.70 -11.25 5.74
C ILE A 51 -1.76 -11.53 6.92
N LEU A 52 -1.08 -10.50 7.44
CA LEU A 52 -0.23 -10.61 8.63
C LEU A 52 -1.00 -11.16 9.84
N LYS A 53 -2.23 -10.67 10.10
CA LYS A 53 -3.08 -11.20 11.16
C LYS A 53 -3.44 -12.67 10.93
N GLU A 54 -3.84 -13.05 9.72
CA GLU A 54 -4.14 -14.45 9.36
C GLU A 54 -2.91 -15.35 9.60
N THR A 55 -1.69 -14.90 9.26
CA THR A 55 -0.47 -15.68 9.54
C THR A 55 -0.20 -15.86 11.04
N TRP A 56 -0.64 -14.92 11.89
CA TRP A 56 -0.48 -15.02 13.34
C TRP A 56 -1.44 -16.06 13.94
N VAL A 57 -2.68 -16.07 13.45
CA VAL A 57 -3.69 -17.08 13.83
C VAL A 57 -3.22 -18.49 13.45
N LEU A 58 -2.62 -18.62 12.26
CA LEU A 58 -2.03 -19.88 11.77
C LEU A 58 -0.72 -20.26 12.45
N LYS A 59 -0.19 -19.43 13.36
CA LYS A 59 1.09 -19.64 14.07
C LYS A 59 2.29 -19.90 13.15
N LEU A 60 2.27 -19.34 11.94
CA LEU A 60 3.36 -19.49 10.97
C LEU A 60 4.64 -18.79 11.46
N LYS A 61 5.78 -19.44 11.21
CA LYS A 61 7.10 -18.84 11.45
C LYS A 61 7.40 -17.75 10.42
N TRP A 62 8.41 -16.93 10.70
CA TRP A 62 8.78 -15.79 9.84
C TRP A 62 9.20 -16.19 8.43
N ASP A 63 9.95 -17.28 8.30
CA ASP A 63 10.49 -17.79 7.04
C ASP A 63 9.70 -18.99 6.48
N GLU A 64 8.49 -19.22 7.01
CA GLU A 64 7.58 -20.26 6.53
C GLU A 64 6.73 -19.75 5.37
N ILE A 65 6.46 -20.64 4.41
CA ILE A 65 5.68 -20.34 3.21
C ILE A 65 4.22 -20.13 3.59
N LEU A 66 3.60 -19.09 3.03
CA LEU A 66 2.17 -18.84 3.24
C LEU A 66 1.31 -19.89 2.53
N PRO A 67 0.14 -20.25 3.08
CA PRO A 67 -0.87 -21.02 2.36
C PRO A 67 -1.26 -20.36 1.03
N ASP A 68 -1.57 -21.16 0.01
CA ASP A 68 -1.85 -20.69 -1.35
C ASP A 68 -2.93 -19.59 -1.41
N GLY A 69 -3.96 -19.70 -0.55
CA GLY A 69 -5.01 -18.69 -0.46
C GLY A 69 -4.49 -17.31 -0.04
N LEU A 70 -3.55 -17.27 0.91
CA LEU A 70 -2.90 -16.05 1.36
C LEU A 70 -1.90 -15.52 0.33
N ILE A 71 -1.16 -16.41 -0.34
CA ILE A 71 -0.27 -16.04 -1.45
C ILE A 71 -1.06 -15.36 -2.56
N ARG A 72 -2.21 -15.93 -2.96
CA ARG A 72 -3.06 -15.35 -4.01
C ARG A 72 -3.60 -13.97 -3.62
N LYS A 73 -4.10 -13.81 -2.39
CA LYS A 73 -4.54 -12.51 -1.86
C LYS A 73 -3.40 -11.48 -1.90
N PHE A 74 -2.20 -11.88 -1.46
CA PHE A 74 -1.03 -11.01 -1.46
C PHE A 74 -0.61 -10.58 -2.87
N LYS A 75 -0.53 -11.52 -3.81
CA LYS A 75 -0.19 -11.25 -5.22
C LYS A 75 -1.21 -10.30 -5.87
N MET A 76 -2.50 -10.50 -5.61
CA MET A 76 -3.53 -9.62 -6.15
C MET A 76 -3.42 -8.20 -5.59
N TRP A 77 -3.26 -8.05 -4.27
CA TRP A 77 -3.00 -6.77 -3.64
C TRP A 77 -1.75 -6.10 -4.21
N TYR A 78 -0.68 -6.86 -4.40
CA TYR A 78 0.58 -6.36 -4.95
C TYR A 78 0.42 -5.81 -6.37
N GLN A 79 -0.35 -6.50 -7.23
CA GLN A 79 -0.66 -6.02 -8.58
C GLN A 79 -1.48 -4.73 -8.54
N GLN A 80 -2.50 -4.65 -7.67
CA GLN A 80 -3.31 -3.45 -7.48
C GLN A 80 -2.47 -2.26 -7.00
N LEU A 81 -1.51 -2.52 -6.12
CA LEU A 81 -0.60 -1.51 -5.61
C LEU A 81 0.36 -0.98 -6.69
N ASN A 82 0.85 -1.85 -7.58
CA ASN A 82 1.72 -1.43 -8.69
C ASN A 82 0.94 -0.63 -9.76
N ALA A 83 -0.37 -0.86 -9.89
CA ALA A 83 -1.25 -0.10 -10.77
C ALA A 83 -1.70 1.25 -10.15
N LEU A 84 -1.40 1.49 -8.88
CA LEU A 84 -1.84 2.67 -8.16
C LEU A 84 -0.91 3.85 -8.49
N GLU A 85 -1.42 4.80 -9.29
CA GLU A 85 -0.76 6.09 -9.51
C GLU A 85 -1.48 7.17 -8.71
N ILE A 86 -0.90 7.58 -7.58
CA ILE A 86 -1.45 8.64 -6.74
C ILE A 86 -0.70 9.94 -7.04
N LYS A 87 -1.46 10.96 -7.47
CA LYS A 87 -1.01 12.34 -7.63
C LYS A 87 -1.92 13.23 -6.80
N LEU A 88 -1.35 13.90 -5.81
CA LEU A 88 -2.08 14.84 -4.96
C LEU A 88 -1.46 16.24 -5.14
N PRO A 89 -2.25 17.29 -5.39
CA PRO A 89 -1.73 18.65 -5.34
C PRO A 89 -1.24 18.95 -3.93
N ARG A 90 -0.02 19.44 -3.76
CA ARG A 90 0.50 19.82 -2.43
C ARG A 90 -0.34 20.88 -1.73
N TRP A 91 -0.97 21.75 -2.52
CA TRP A 91 -1.74 22.88 -2.03
C TRP A 91 -3.20 22.69 -2.42
N LEU A 92 -4.04 22.45 -1.41
CA LEU A 92 -5.49 22.56 -1.52
C LEU A 92 -5.85 23.96 -1.03
N ASN A 93 -6.28 24.85 -1.92
CA ASN A 93 -6.80 26.14 -1.51
C ASN A 93 -8.22 25.94 -0.96
N ILE A 94 -8.30 25.61 0.33
CA ILE A 94 -9.58 25.46 1.03
C ILE A 94 -10.04 26.87 1.41
N SER A 95 -10.69 27.55 0.48
CA SER A 95 -11.37 28.81 0.76
C SER A 95 -12.70 28.54 1.47
N ALA A 96 -13.00 29.32 2.51
CA ALA A 96 -14.16 29.13 3.40
C ALA A 96 -15.56 29.25 2.74
N THR A 97 -15.64 29.35 1.42
CA THR A 97 -16.88 29.38 0.63
C THR A 97 -17.42 27.99 0.27
N ASP A 98 -16.66 26.91 0.48
CA ASP A 98 -17.06 25.54 0.09
C ASP A 98 -17.85 24.77 1.18
N VAL A 99 -18.04 25.35 2.37
CA VAL A 99 -18.85 24.75 3.45
C VAL A 99 -20.24 25.37 3.50
N SER A 100 -20.81 25.69 2.34
CA SER A 100 -22.22 26.03 2.22
C SER A 100 -22.76 25.38 0.95
N LEU A 101 -23.90 24.70 1.11
CA LEU A 101 -24.64 23.85 0.15
C LEU A 101 -24.11 22.39 0.15
N SER A 102 -24.78 21.39 0.72
CA SER A 102 -26.21 21.17 0.98
C SER A 102 -26.41 20.23 2.18
#